data_AF-A0A0B6AXR0-F1
#
_entry.id   AF-A0A0B6AXR0-F1
#
_cell.length_a   1.000
_cell.length_b   1.000
_cell.length_c   1.000
_cell.angle_alpha   90.00
_cell.angle_beta   90.00
_cell.angle_gamma   90.00
#
_symmetry.space_group_name_H-M   'P 1'
#
loop_
_entity.id
_entity.type
_entity.pdbx_description
1 polymer ?
#
loop_
_entity_poly.entity_id
_entity_poly.type
_entity_poly.pdbx_seq_one_letter_code
_entity_poly.pdbx_strand_id
1 'polypeptide(L)'
;MYIAIKESLFKVTDDRQFKECTELLKEAIGHEEISRDIFTLKQLRDIENGEARIKGLTWHHHQVPGKMQLVVSKTHKVNHLGGNKLWRDGIR
;
A
#
# COMPACT_ATOMS: atom_id res chain seq x y z
N MET A 1 6.10 -0.70 -6.24
CA MET A 1 4.89 -0.67 -7.08
C MET A 1 4.00 0.46 -6.62
N TYR A 2 3.26 1.12 -7.51
CA TYR A 2 2.40 2.26 -7.19
C TYR A 2 0.94 1.96 -7.48
N ILE A 3 0.05 2.47 -6.64
CA ILE A 3 -1.41 2.43 -6.79
C ILE A 3 -1.95 3.85 -6.59
N ALA A 4 -2.94 4.25 -7.37
CA ALA A 4 -3.63 5.52 -7.21
C ALA A 4 -4.99 5.29 -6.54
N ILE A 5 -5.31 6.05 -5.50
CA ILE A 5 -6.62 6.03 -4.83
C ILE A 5 -7.44 7.26 -5.18
N LYS A 6 -8.77 7.16 -5.07
CA LYS A 6 -9.70 8.27 -5.33
C LYS A 6 -9.55 9.38 -4.31
N GLU A 7 -9.80 10.63 -4.71
CA GLU A 7 -9.70 11.81 -3.82
C GLU A 7 -10.59 11.73 -2.58
N SER A 8 -11.76 11.09 -2.69
CA SER A 8 -12.67 10.84 -1.57
C SER A 8 -12.04 10.02 -0.44
N LEU A 9 -10.98 9.26 -0.75
CA LEU A 9 -10.24 8.43 0.19
C LEU A 9 -9.01 9.15 0.76
N PHE A 10 -8.71 10.40 0.39
CA PHE A 10 -7.53 11.10 0.91
C PHE A 10 -7.64 11.42 2.40
N LYS A 11 -8.87 11.62 2.90
CA LYS A 11 -9.16 12.05 4.28
C LYS A 11 -9.65 10.92 5.19
N VAL A 12 -9.63 9.66 4.73
CA VAL A 12 -10.00 8.51 5.57
C VAL A 12 -8.77 7.95 6.31
N THR A 13 -8.99 7.02 7.24
CA THR A 13 -7.90 6.42 8.00
C THR A 13 -6.95 5.62 7.10
N ASP A 14 -5.68 5.54 7.50
CA ASP A 14 -4.65 4.77 6.81
C ASP A 14 -5.09 3.32 6.58
N ASP A 15 -5.76 2.68 7.55
CA ASP A 15 -6.28 1.31 7.40
C ASP A 15 -7.28 1.20 6.25
N ARG A 16 -8.19 2.18 6.10
CA ARG A 16 -9.15 2.24 5.00
C ARG A 16 -8.47 2.49 3.66
N GLN A 17 -7.48 3.38 3.62
CA GLN A 17 -6.68 3.63 2.42
C GLN A 17 -5.90 2.38 2.00
N PHE A 18 -5.33 1.65 2.96
CA PHE A 18 -4.55 0.46 2.70
C PHE A 18 -5.42 -0.70 2.22
N LYS A 19 -6.62 -0.89 2.78
CA LYS A 19 -7.59 -1.86 2.26
C LYS A 19 -7.93 -1.56 0.80
N GLU A 20 -8.24 -0.30 0.48
CA GLU A 20 -8.50 0.09 -0.91
C GLU A 20 -7.29 -0.23 -1.80
N CYS A 21 -6.08 0.11 -1.37
CA CYS A 21 -4.88 -0.18 -2.16
C CYS A 21 -4.67 -1.68 -2.37
N THR A 22 -5.00 -2.51 -1.37
CA THR A 22 -4.93 -3.97 -1.49
C THR A 22 -5.98 -4.50 -2.46
N GLU A 23 -7.21 -3.97 -2.47
CA GLU A 23 -8.23 -4.35 -3.45
C GLU A 23 -7.83 -3.94 -4.87
N LEU A 24 -7.33 -2.71 -5.07
CA LEU A 24 -6.82 -2.27 -6.37
C LEU A 24 -5.63 -3.11 -6.85
N LEU A 25 -4.75 -3.52 -5.93
CA LEU A 25 -3.67 -4.45 -6.24
C LEU A 25 -4.20 -5.83 -6.66
N LYS A 26 -5.21 -6.34 -5.95
CA LYS A 26 -5.85 -7.61 -6.28
C LYS A 26 -6.48 -7.58 -7.67
N GLU A 27 -7.18 -6.50 -8.00
CA GLU A 27 -7.75 -6.28 -9.35
C GLU A 27 -6.66 -6.27 -10.42
N ALA A 28 -5.59 -5.50 -10.22
CA ALA A 28 -4.50 -5.41 -11.17
C ALA A 28 -3.74 -6.75 -11.37
N ILE A 29 -3.64 -7.58 -10.33
CA ILE A 29 -3.15 -8.97 -10.48
C ILE A 29 -4.13 -9.81 -11.29
N GLY A 30 -5.43 -9.68 -11.03
CA GLY A 30 -6.49 -10.38 -11.76
C GLY A 30 -6.57 -10.00 -13.24
N HIS A 31 -6.18 -8.77 -13.59
CA HIS A 31 -6.09 -8.27 -14.96
C HIS A 31 -4.72 -8.53 -15.61
N GLU A 32 -3.81 -9.26 -14.94
CA GLU A 32 -2.45 -9.54 -15.42
C GLU A 32 -1.56 -8.29 -15.64
N GLU A 33 -1.97 -7.13 -15.12
CA GLU A 33 -1.16 -5.90 -15.14
C GLU A 33 0.04 -6.02 -14.20
N ILE A 34 -0.09 -6.83 -13.15
CA ILE A 34 0.97 -7.16 -12.20
C ILE A 34 1.09 -8.69 -12.12
N SER A 35 2.30 -9.20 -12.39
CA SER A 35 2.58 -10.62 -12.22
C SER A 35 2.44 -11.04 -10.76
N ARG A 36 1.70 -12.12 -10.53
CA ARG A 36 1.55 -12.75 -9.22
C ARG A 36 2.84 -13.36 -8.67
N ASP A 37 3.80 -13.67 -9.54
CA ASP A 37 5.03 -14.40 -9.19
C ASP A 37 6.01 -13.55 -8.37
N ILE A 38 5.79 -12.23 -8.31
CA ILE A 38 6.57 -11.33 -7.47
C ILE A 38 6.16 -11.38 -5.99
N PHE A 39 5.09 -12.10 -5.67
CA PHE A 39 4.56 -12.25 -4.33
C PHE A 39 4.75 -13.68 -3.81
N THR A 40 5.04 -13.79 -2.52
CA THR A 40 5.00 -15.09 -1.82
C THR A 40 3.57 -15.58 -1.65
N LEU A 41 3.38 -16.89 -1.44
CA LEU A 41 2.05 -17.49 -1.18
C LEU A 41 1.31 -16.80 -0.02
N LYS A 42 2.02 -16.40 1.04
CA LYS A 42 1.41 -15.67 2.17
C LYS A 42 0.92 -14.28 1.75
N GLN A 43 1.70 -13.58 0.91
CA GLN A 43 1.34 -12.25 0.43
C GLN A 43 0.17 -12.32 -0.53
N LEU A 44 0.13 -13.31 -1.44
CA LEU A 44 -1.00 -13.56 -2.31
C LEU A 44 -2.29 -13.79 -1.51
N ARG A 45 -2.23 -14.62 -0.47
CA ARG A 45 -3.38 -14.85 0.42
C ARG A 45 -3.87 -13.57 1.11
N ASP A 46 -2.94 -12.73 1.58
CA ASP A 46 -3.28 -11.45 2.22
C ASP A 46 -3.93 -10.49 1.21
N ILE A 47 -3.45 -10.48 -0.03
CA ILE A 47 -4.01 -9.67 -1.12
C ILE A 47 -5.40 -10.17 -1.50
N GLU A 48 -5.57 -11.49 -1.69
CA GLU A 48 -6.84 -12.10 -2.05
C GLU A 48 -7.93 -11.88 -0.98
N ASN A 49 -7.53 -11.85 0.29
CA ASN A 49 -8.40 -11.56 1.44
C ASN A 49 -8.71 -10.07 1.63
N GLY A 50 -8.09 -9.16 0.87
CA GLY A 50 -8.32 -7.72 1.04
C GLY A 50 -7.67 -7.13 2.31
N GLU A 51 -6.60 -7.75 2.80
CA GLU A 51 -5.97 -7.34 4.04
C GLU A 51 -5.34 -5.95 3.91
N ALA A 52 -5.59 -5.08 4.89
CA ALA A 52 -4.94 -3.77 4.97
C ALA A 52 -3.41 -3.89 5.06
N ARG A 53 -2.92 -5.02 5.60
CA ARG A 53 -1.50 -5.26 5.88
C ARG A 53 -1.09 -6.59 5.28
N ILE A 54 -0.24 -6.51 4.26
CA ILE A 54 0.33 -7.67 3.59
C ILE A 54 1.65 -8.04 4.30
N LYS A 55 1.83 -9.31 4.68
CA LYS A 55 3.01 -9.72 5.45
C LYS A 55 4.32 -9.38 4.72
N GLY A 56 5.18 -8.61 5.39
CA GLY A 56 6.48 -8.23 4.86
C GLY A 56 6.43 -7.12 3.81
N LEU A 57 5.26 -6.53 3.55
CA LEU A 57 5.09 -5.35 2.71
C LEU A 57 4.38 -4.23 3.49
N THR A 58 4.59 -2.98 3.08
CA THR A 58 3.95 -1.81 3.68
C THR A 58 3.51 -0.87 2.59
N TRP A 59 2.30 -0.35 2.71
CA TRP A 59 1.83 0.80 1.94
C TRP A 59 2.46 2.07 2.49
N HIS A 60 3.10 2.84 1.63
CA HIS A 60 3.71 4.13 1.92
C HIS A 60 3.01 5.23 1.12
N HIS A 61 2.62 6.31 1.78
CA HIS A 61 2.15 7.51 1.11
C HIS A 61 3.29 8.15 0.30
N HIS A 62 3.06 8.34 -1.00
CA HIS A 62 3.99 9.07 -1.85
C HIS A 62 3.88 10.57 -1.58
N GLN A 63 4.87 11.34 -2.05
CA GLN A 63 4.80 12.81 -2.02
C GLN A 63 3.69 13.37 -2.92
N VAL A 64 3.19 12.56 -3.86
CA VAL A 64 2.13 12.95 -4.79
C VAL A 64 0.79 12.53 -4.17
N PRO A 65 -0.19 13.46 -4.10
CA PRO A 65 -1.54 13.16 -3.63
C PRO A 65 -2.15 11.90 -4.22
N GLY A 66 -2.75 11.07 -3.37
CA GLY A 66 -3.45 9.86 -3.79
C GLY A 66 -2.58 8.76 -4.36
N LYS A 67 -1.25 8.95 -4.43
CA LYS A 67 -0.33 7.92 -4.89
C LYS A 67 0.22 7.15 -3.70
N MET A 68 -0.02 5.86 -3.70
CA MET A 68 0.42 4.92 -2.68
C MET A 68 1.50 4.02 -3.26
N GLN A 69 2.51 3.69 -2.47
CA GLN A 69 3.61 2.84 -2.88
C GLN A 69 3.67 1.59 -1.99
N LEU A 70 3.59 0.41 -2.60
CA LEU A 70 3.91 -0.83 -1.88
C LEU A 70 5.42 -1.04 -1.90
N VAL A 71 6.01 -1.18 -0.71
CA VAL A 71 7.43 -1.46 -0.51
C VAL A 71 7.61 -2.64 0.44
N VAL A 72 8.80 -3.24 0.41
CA VAL A 72 9.16 -4.29 1.38
C VAL A 72 9.29 -3.70 2.77
N SER A 73 8.58 -4.26 3.74
CA SER A 73 8.77 -3.97 5.17
C SER A 73 10.17 -4.42 5.55
N LYS A 74 11.13 -3.51 5.64
CA LYS A 74 12.46 -3.85 6.12
C LYS A 74 12.36 -4.59 7.45
N THR A 75 12.84 -5.83 7.48
CA THR A 75 13.31 -6.46 8.71
C THR A 75 14.50 -5.63 9.19
N HIS A 76 14.23 -4.60 10.00
CA HIS A 76 15.15 -3.73 10.75
C HIS A 76 16.62 -3.63 10.25
N LYS A 77 16.95 -2.53 9.53
CA LYS A 77 18.22 -1.74 9.55
C LYS A 77 18.42 -0.96 8.26
N VAL A 78 17.59 0.02 7.94
CA VAL A 78 18.07 1.24 7.26
C VAL A 78 16.97 2.31 7.35
N ASN A 79 17.28 3.46 7.94
CA ASN A 79 16.42 4.63 7.99
C ASN A 79 16.01 5.01 6.56
N HIS A 80 14.70 4.95 6.25
CA HIS A 80 14.17 5.62 5.08
C HIS A 80 13.27 6.75 5.56
N LEU A 81 13.63 7.97 5.15
CA LEU A 81 12.79 9.16 5.21
C LEU A 81 11.57 8.92 4.30
N GLY A 82 10.56 8.23 4.82
CA GLY A 82 9.25 8.12 4.17
C GLY A 82 8.54 9.47 4.22
N GLY A 83 7.75 9.79 3.19
CA GLY A 83 7.01 11.05 3.00
C GLY A 83 5.92 11.37 4.04
N ASN A 84 6.05 10.86 5.27
CA ASN A 84 5.13 11.03 6.41
C ASN A 84 5.12 12.45 7.01
N LYS A 85 5.41 13.49 6.22
CA LYS A 85 5.41 14.89 6.71
C LYS A 85 4.42 15.81 5.98
N LEU A 86 3.72 15.34 4.94
CA LEU A 86 2.91 16.22 4.08
C LEU A 86 1.40 15.97 4.06
N TRP A 87 0.90 14.86 4.63
CA TRP A 87 -0.49 14.40 4.39
C TRP A 87 -1.38 14.36 5.62
N ARG A 88 -0.80 14.44 6.81
CA ARG A 88 -1.51 14.53 8.09
C ARG A 88 -1.10 15.86 8.70
N ASP A 89 -2.07 16.73 8.97
CA ASP A 89 -1.91 17.98 9.72
C ASP A 89 -1.40 17.73 11.16
N GLY A 90 -0.18 17.22 11.33
CA GLY A 90 0.57 17.24 12.58
C GLY A 90 0.03 16.45 13.77
N ILE A 91 -1.11 15.76 13.71
CA ILE A 91 -1.65 15.04 14.88
C ILE A 91 -1.08 13.62 14.94
N ARG A 92 -0.04 13.48 15.76
CA ARG A 92 0.41 12.24 16.40
C ARG A 92 -0.49 11.89 17.57
#